data_AF-A0A0S2ZP07-F1
#
_entry.id   AF-A0A0S2ZP07-F1
#
_cell.length_a   1.000
_cell.length_b   1.000
_cell.length_c   1.000
_cell.angle_alpha   90.00
_cell.angle_beta   90.00
_cell.angle_gamma   90.00
#
_symmetry.space_group_name_H-M   'P 1'
#
loop_
_entity.id
_entity.type
_entity.pdbx_description
1 polymer ?
#
loop_
_entity_poly.entity_id
_entity_poly.type
_entity_poly.pdbx_seq_one_letter_code
_entity_poly.pdbx_strand_id
1 'polypeptide(L)'
;MNKDFNNNIPDFSTRKKVLKLILFLLVISLAILVVQLFFKESLSFVQRNLTIINSFVAFILLFLYITLTADMYVTIKRIKEREKIEVPNEFRVDGFKQTYFIILYIFVLLSALALVFASITTGQNILMTLVSIVIVIIVSSFIYNMIKNRKFSLEVKNRNIKVLYKNQEIGAFEIGDISFVGFSGSRGQEVKKGDYPIMNIYSLKGEAFLNMPLSLRDYWLLKKYFLKNDVEVEDYYNL
;
A
#
# COMPACT_ATOMS: atom_id res chain seq x y z
N MET A 1 -0.15 -22.92 14.65
CA MET A 1 -0.52 -22.12 13.46
C MET A 1 -1.90 -22.60 13.03
N ASN A 2 -2.96 -21.80 13.24
CA ASN A 2 -4.35 -22.20 12.99
C ASN A 2 -4.52 -22.68 11.54
N LYS A 3 -5.03 -23.90 11.37
CA LYS A 3 -5.27 -24.50 10.05
C LYS A 3 -6.31 -23.70 9.24
N ASP A 4 -7.24 -23.02 9.92
CA ASP A 4 -8.34 -22.27 9.30
C ASP A 4 -7.88 -21.02 8.55
N PHE A 5 -6.79 -20.38 8.99
CA PHE A 5 -6.27 -19.16 8.36
C PHE A 5 -5.74 -19.39 6.94
N ASN A 6 -5.24 -20.60 6.63
CA ASN A 6 -4.69 -20.91 5.32
C ASN A 6 -5.78 -21.24 4.27
N ASN A 7 -7.00 -21.57 4.70
CA ASN A 7 -8.03 -22.12 3.82
C ASN A 7 -8.92 -21.04 3.19
N ASN A 8 -8.93 -19.82 3.74
CA ASN A 8 -9.82 -18.75 3.29
C ASN A 8 -9.16 -17.72 2.35
N ILE A 9 -7.89 -17.95 1.95
CA ILE A 9 -7.17 -17.08 1.00
C ILE A 9 -6.80 -17.92 -0.22
N PRO A 10 -7.53 -17.78 -1.35
CA PRO A 10 -7.51 -18.75 -2.45
C PRO A 10 -6.11 -19.02 -3.07
N ASP A 11 -5.15 -18.11 -2.91
CA ASP A 11 -3.79 -18.24 -3.48
C ASP A 11 -2.72 -18.67 -2.45
N PHE A 12 -2.99 -18.61 -1.15
CA PHE A 12 -1.96 -18.81 -0.12
C PHE A 12 -1.51 -20.28 -0.01
N SER A 13 -2.43 -21.21 -0.20
CA SER A 13 -2.15 -22.66 -0.16
C SER A 13 -1.24 -23.09 -1.32
N THR A 14 -1.46 -22.55 -2.52
CA THR A 14 -0.66 -22.79 -3.72
C THR A 14 0.75 -22.20 -3.57
N ARG A 15 0.86 -20.94 -3.16
CA ARG A 15 2.18 -20.30 -2.89
C ARG A 15 3.01 -21.09 -1.88
N LYS A 16 2.39 -21.63 -0.84
CA LYS A 16 3.08 -22.46 0.17
C LYS A 16 3.60 -23.79 -0.41
N LYS A 17 2.85 -24.41 -1.33
CA LYS A 17 3.32 -25.62 -2.05
C LYS A 17 4.51 -25.29 -2.94
N VAL A 18 4.43 -24.18 -3.69
CA VAL A 18 5.53 -23.69 -4.55
C VAL A 18 6.77 -23.38 -3.71
N LEU A 19 6.62 -22.69 -2.57
CA LEU A 19 7.75 -22.37 -1.68
C LEU A 19 8.44 -23.64 -1.16
N LYS A 20 7.67 -24.68 -0.79
CA LYS A 20 8.24 -25.97 -0.38
C LYS A 20 9.01 -26.65 -1.51
N LEU A 21 8.50 -26.60 -2.73
CA LEU A 21 9.18 -27.15 -3.91
C LEU A 21 10.50 -26.41 -4.19
N ILE A 22 10.48 -25.08 -4.18
CA ILE A 22 11.68 -24.25 -4.36
C ILE A 22 12.71 -24.56 -3.27
N LEU A 23 12.29 -24.66 -2.01
CA LEU A 23 13.17 -25.01 -0.89
C LEU A 23 13.77 -26.40 -1.07
N PHE A 24 12.99 -27.39 -1.48
CA PHE A 24 13.47 -28.75 -1.73
C PHE A 24 14.54 -28.78 -2.83
N LEU A 25 14.29 -28.11 -3.96
CA LEU A 25 15.25 -27.98 -5.05
C LEU A 25 16.53 -27.24 -4.61
N LEU A 26 16.38 -26.18 -3.80
CA LEU A 26 17.51 -25.42 -3.25
C LEU A 26 18.39 -26.30 -2.34
N VAL A 27 17.78 -27.11 -1.46
CA VAL A 27 18.52 -28.00 -0.56
C VAL A 27 19.29 -29.07 -1.35
N ILE A 28 18.68 -29.66 -2.39
CA ILE A 28 19.37 -30.61 -3.27
C ILE A 28 20.56 -29.93 -3.97
N SER A 29 20.33 -28.74 -4.54
CA SER A 29 21.36 -27.98 -5.23
C SER A 29 22.54 -27.63 -4.30
N LEU A 30 22.25 -27.21 -3.07
CA LEU A 30 23.26 -26.95 -2.03
C LEU A 30 24.02 -28.23 -1.61
N ALA A 31 23.33 -29.35 -1.44
CA ALA A 31 23.97 -30.63 -1.10
C ALA A 31 24.97 -31.07 -2.19
N ILE A 32 24.59 -30.92 -3.47
CA ILE A 32 25.48 -31.19 -4.60
C ILE A 32 26.70 -30.26 -4.57
N LEU A 33 26.51 -28.95 -4.30
CA LEU A 33 27.62 -28.01 -4.19
C LEU A 33 28.59 -28.37 -3.06
N VAL A 34 28.07 -28.79 -1.90
CA VAL A 34 28.89 -29.21 -0.76
C VAL A 34 29.77 -30.40 -1.15
N VAL A 35 29.21 -31.43 -1.80
CA VAL A 35 29.98 -32.58 -2.29
C VAL A 35 31.03 -32.14 -3.31
N GLN A 36 30.66 -31.30 -4.28
CA GLN A 36 31.60 -30.77 -5.28
C GLN A 36 32.73 -29.93 -4.66
N LEU A 37 32.47 -29.25 -3.54
CA LEU A 37 33.47 -28.47 -2.82
C LEU A 37 34.56 -29.38 -2.22
N PHE A 38 34.20 -30.54 -1.68
CA PHE A 38 35.16 -31.50 -1.10
C PHE A 38 36.08 -32.13 -2.16
N PHE A 39 35.60 -32.30 -3.39
CA PHE A 39 36.37 -32.89 -4.49
C PHE A 39 36.89 -31.87 -5.49
N LYS A 40 37.01 -30.59 -5.09
CA LYS A 40 37.30 -29.46 -5.98
C LYS A 40 38.54 -29.66 -6.87
N GLU A 41 39.58 -30.30 -6.33
CA GLU A 41 40.86 -30.52 -7.02
C GLU A 41 40.81 -31.69 -8.03
N SER A 42 39.88 -32.63 -7.85
CA SER A 42 39.72 -33.81 -8.71
C SER A 42 38.58 -33.69 -9.74
N LEU A 43 37.87 -32.56 -9.78
CA LEU A 43 36.79 -32.32 -10.76
C LEU A 43 37.32 -32.17 -12.19
N SER A 44 36.69 -32.87 -13.13
CA SER A 44 36.94 -32.68 -14.57
C SER A 44 36.44 -31.33 -15.08
N PHE A 45 36.88 -30.91 -16.27
CA PHE A 45 36.44 -29.66 -16.90
C PHE A 45 34.91 -29.55 -17.01
N VAL A 46 34.25 -30.64 -17.43
CA VAL A 46 32.77 -30.69 -17.54
C VAL A 46 32.11 -30.56 -16.17
N GLN A 47 32.64 -31.26 -15.16
CA GLN A 47 32.10 -31.20 -13.81
C GLN A 47 32.27 -29.81 -13.17
N ARG A 48 33.39 -29.13 -13.42
CA ARG A 48 33.63 -27.75 -12.97
C ARG A 48 32.61 -26.77 -13.56
N ASN A 49 32.28 -26.90 -14.86
CA ASN A 49 31.24 -26.09 -15.49
C ASN A 49 29.85 -26.37 -14.89
N LEU A 50 29.52 -27.63 -14.61
CA LEU A 50 28.28 -28.00 -13.93
C LEU A 50 28.20 -27.40 -12.51
N THR A 51 29.30 -27.35 -11.76
CA THR A 51 29.36 -26.68 -10.45
C THR A 51 29.02 -25.20 -10.57
N ILE A 52 29.54 -24.50 -11.59
CA ILE A 52 29.26 -23.08 -11.82
C ILE A 52 27.78 -22.87 -12.15
N ILE A 53 27.22 -23.68 -13.05
CA ILE A 53 25.78 -23.61 -13.41
C ILE A 53 24.90 -23.91 -12.19
N ASN A 54 25.19 -24.97 -11.44
CA ASN A 54 24.44 -25.32 -10.24
C ASN A 54 24.53 -24.23 -9.16
N SER A 55 25.68 -23.57 -9.01
CA SER A 55 25.85 -22.42 -8.11
C SER A 55 24.96 -21.25 -8.51
N PHE A 56 24.88 -20.94 -9.80
CA PHE A 56 23.99 -19.90 -10.31
C PHE A 56 22.51 -20.25 -10.11
N VAL A 57 22.12 -21.50 -10.35
CA VAL A 57 20.76 -22.00 -10.10
C VAL A 57 20.42 -21.93 -8.60
N ALA A 58 21.33 -22.35 -7.72
CA ALA A 58 21.17 -22.25 -6.27
C ALA A 58 20.92 -20.79 -5.83
N PHE A 59 21.69 -19.86 -6.40
CA PHE A 59 21.53 -18.43 -6.11
C PHE A 59 20.14 -17.90 -6.55
N ILE A 60 19.67 -18.25 -7.75
CA ILE A 60 18.33 -17.87 -8.22
C ILE A 60 17.24 -18.47 -7.32
N LEU A 61 17.35 -19.76 -6.98
CA LEU A 61 16.39 -20.43 -6.09
C LEU A 61 16.35 -19.78 -4.70
N LEU A 62 17.52 -19.42 -4.15
CA LEU A 62 17.63 -18.71 -2.88
C LEU A 62 16.95 -17.33 -2.95
N PHE A 63 17.23 -16.56 -4.01
CA PHE A 63 16.61 -15.25 -4.21
C PHE A 63 15.08 -15.34 -4.29
N LEU A 64 14.56 -16.26 -5.12
CA LEU A 64 13.12 -16.50 -5.23
C LEU A 64 12.50 -16.93 -3.90
N TYR A 65 13.17 -17.83 -3.16
CA TYR A 65 12.70 -18.29 -1.86
C TYR A 65 12.56 -17.15 -0.86
N ILE A 66 13.59 -16.29 -0.76
CA ILE A 66 13.58 -15.13 0.16
C ILE A 66 12.47 -14.14 -0.22
N THR A 67 12.38 -13.76 -1.49
CA THR A 67 11.39 -12.78 -1.96
C THR A 67 9.95 -13.27 -1.75
N LEU A 68 9.64 -14.52 -2.09
CA LEU A 68 8.31 -15.10 -1.88
C LEU A 68 7.98 -15.25 -0.39
N THR A 69 8.96 -15.64 0.44
CA THR A 69 8.78 -15.75 1.88
C THR A 69 8.48 -14.39 2.51
N ALA A 70 9.22 -13.36 2.12
CA ALA A 70 9.02 -11.99 2.62
C ALA A 70 7.64 -11.45 2.22
N ASP A 71 7.22 -11.63 0.96
CA ASP A 71 5.89 -11.22 0.49
C ASP A 71 4.76 -11.93 1.25
N MET A 72 4.89 -13.25 1.45
CA MET A 72 3.94 -14.01 2.27
C MET A 72 3.89 -13.54 3.73
N TYR A 73 5.05 -13.26 4.32
CA TYR A 73 5.13 -12.77 5.70
C TYR A 73 4.41 -11.43 5.86
N VAL A 74 4.66 -10.48 4.96
CA VAL A 74 3.97 -9.17 4.95
C VAL A 74 2.47 -9.34 4.78
N THR A 75 2.05 -10.24 3.88
CA THR A 75 0.63 -10.53 3.62
C THR A 75 -0.05 -11.12 4.86
N ILE A 76 0.54 -12.15 5.48
CA ILE A 76 0.02 -12.74 6.73
C ILE A 76 -0.08 -11.67 7.82
N LYS A 77 0.97 -10.84 7.98
CA LYS A 77 0.98 -9.77 8.98
C LYS A 77 -0.19 -8.81 8.78
N ARG A 78 -0.44 -8.37 7.55
CA ARG A 78 -1.58 -7.50 7.21
C ARG A 78 -2.92 -8.14 7.53
N ILE A 79 -3.11 -9.43 7.22
CA ILE A 79 -4.38 -10.13 7.50
C ILE A 79 -4.59 -10.30 9.00
N LYS A 80 -3.54 -10.65 9.76
CA LYS A 80 -3.62 -10.73 11.22
C LYS A 80 -3.94 -9.38 11.85
N GLU A 81 -3.35 -8.30 11.35
CA GLU A 81 -3.67 -6.95 11.79
C GLU A 81 -5.14 -6.62 11.48
N ARG A 82 -5.65 -6.97 10.30
CA ARG A 82 -7.08 -6.84 9.94
C ARG A 82 -8.00 -7.63 10.87
N GLU A 83 -7.68 -8.88 11.19
CA GLU A 83 -8.53 -9.73 12.04
C GLU A 83 -8.62 -9.19 13.46
N LYS A 84 -7.51 -8.72 14.04
CA LYS A 84 -7.44 -8.14 15.38
C LYS A 84 -8.20 -6.82 15.54
N ILE A 85 -8.62 -6.18 14.46
CA ILE A 85 -9.39 -4.93 14.54
C ILE A 85 -10.80 -5.26 15.03
N GLU A 86 -11.04 -5.01 16.30
CA GLU A 86 -12.37 -4.93 16.87
C GLU A 86 -12.93 -3.52 16.70
N VAL A 87 -14.24 -3.41 16.50
CA VAL A 87 -14.93 -2.12 16.35
C VAL A 87 -15.51 -1.74 17.72
N PRO A 88 -14.87 -0.85 18.48
CA PRO A 88 -15.42 -0.36 19.74
C PRO A 88 -16.64 0.53 19.47
N ASN A 89 -17.43 0.78 20.52
CA ASN A 89 -18.58 1.69 20.46
C ASN A 89 -18.17 3.14 20.21
N GLU A 90 -16.97 3.52 20.68
CA GLU A 90 -16.41 4.86 20.50
C GLU A 90 -14.97 4.75 19.98
N PHE A 91 -14.67 5.44 18.89
CA PHE A 91 -13.32 5.53 18.35
C PHE A 91 -13.11 6.80 17.54
N ARG A 92 -11.84 7.14 17.34
CA ARG A 92 -11.43 8.25 16.48
C ARG A 92 -10.54 7.73 15.36
N VAL A 93 -10.74 8.27 14.16
CA VAL A 93 -9.90 8.05 12.98
C VAL A 93 -9.32 9.38 12.55
N ASP A 94 -8.00 9.46 12.40
CA ASP A 94 -7.35 10.64 11.87
C ASP A 94 -7.09 10.52 10.37
N GLY A 95 -7.02 11.66 9.68
CA GLY A 95 -6.67 11.71 8.26
C GLY A 95 -5.28 11.15 7.99
N PHE A 96 -5.12 10.49 6.84
CA PHE A 96 -3.89 9.79 6.52
C PHE A 96 -2.67 10.70 6.46
N LYS A 97 -1.66 10.40 7.29
CA LYS A 97 -0.38 11.11 7.33
C LYS A 97 0.55 10.62 6.21
N GLN A 98 0.39 11.18 5.02
CA GLN A 98 1.17 10.87 3.81
C GLN A 98 2.61 11.45 3.84
N THR A 99 3.35 11.31 4.95
CA THR A 99 4.61 12.05 5.21
C THR A 99 5.66 11.81 4.13
N TYR A 100 5.83 10.56 3.72
CA TYR A 100 6.75 10.20 2.65
C TYR A 100 6.40 10.87 1.31
N PHE A 101 5.12 10.85 0.91
CA PHE A 101 4.69 11.51 -0.33
C PHE A 101 4.92 13.01 -0.26
N ILE A 102 4.59 13.68 0.84
CA ILE A 102 4.86 15.12 0.97
C ILE A 102 6.35 15.42 0.80
N ILE A 103 7.24 14.66 1.45
CA ILE A 103 8.68 14.85 1.31
C ILE A 103 9.11 14.68 -0.15
N LEU A 104 8.64 13.62 -0.82
CA LEU A 104 8.92 13.38 -2.23
C LEU A 104 8.47 14.54 -3.13
N TYR A 105 7.23 15.01 -2.96
CA TYR A 105 6.71 16.13 -3.75
C TYR A 105 7.41 17.46 -3.45
N ILE A 106 7.96 17.66 -2.25
CA ILE A 106 8.82 18.82 -1.94
C ILE A 106 10.11 18.77 -2.77
N PHE A 107 10.75 17.59 -2.89
CA PHE A 107 11.92 17.46 -3.78
C PHE A 107 11.56 17.77 -5.24
N VAL A 108 10.41 17.28 -5.72
CA VAL A 108 9.91 17.60 -7.07
C VAL A 108 9.68 19.10 -7.22
N LEU A 109 9.04 19.75 -6.23
CA LEU A 109 8.78 21.19 -6.23
C LEU A 109 10.07 22.00 -6.30
N LEU A 110 11.08 21.65 -5.49
CA LEU A 110 12.39 22.31 -5.50
C LEU A 110 13.09 22.15 -6.85
N SER A 111 13.02 20.96 -7.45
CA SER A 111 13.59 20.72 -8.78
C SER A 111 12.88 21.55 -9.88
N ALA A 112 11.55 21.67 -9.82
CA ALA A 112 10.78 22.46 -10.76
C ALA A 112 11.06 23.96 -10.60
N LEU A 113 11.21 24.45 -9.36
CA LEU A 113 11.62 25.83 -9.09
C LEU A 113 13.03 26.13 -9.60
N ALA A 114 13.97 25.20 -9.43
CA ALA A 114 15.32 25.32 -9.97
C ALA A 114 15.30 25.39 -11.51
N LEU A 115 14.44 24.61 -12.18
CA LEU A 115 14.25 24.67 -13.63
C LEU A 115 13.69 26.03 -14.08
N VAL A 116 12.69 26.59 -13.39
CA VAL A 116 12.18 27.94 -13.67
C VAL A 116 13.29 28.99 -13.53
N PHE A 117 14.09 28.90 -12.47
CA PHE A 117 15.18 29.85 -12.24
C PHE A 117 16.28 29.71 -13.31
N ALA A 118 16.65 28.47 -13.66
CA ALA A 118 17.62 28.20 -14.71
C ALA A 118 17.13 28.70 -16.07
N SER A 119 15.86 28.50 -16.40
CA SER A 119 15.32 28.90 -17.70
C SER A 119 15.30 30.43 -17.87
N ILE A 120 14.99 31.17 -16.80
CA ILE A 120 15.03 32.64 -16.79
C ILE A 120 16.48 33.15 -16.92
N THR A 121 17.42 32.57 -16.17
CA THR A 121 18.82 33.05 -16.13
C THR A 121 19.60 32.70 -17.39
N THR A 122 19.35 31.55 -18.00
CA THR A 122 20.03 31.11 -19.23
C THR A 122 19.35 31.58 -20.51
N GLY A 123 18.24 32.32 -20.42
CA GLY A 123 17.48 32.80 -21.57
C GLY A 123 16.85 31.67 -22.39
N GLN A 124 16.52 30.55 -21.76
CA GLN A 124 15.87 29.41 -22.44
C GLN A 124 14.47 29.80 -22.95
N ASN A 125 13.99 29.04 -23.94
CA ASN A 125 12.68 29.25 -24.57
C ASN A 125 11.54 29.49 -23.56
N ILE A 126 10.72 30.51 -23.82
CA ILE A 126 9.53 30.89 -23.06
C ILE A 126 8.62 29.68 -22.75
N LEU A 127 8.53 28.74 -23.70
CA LEU A 127 7.73 27.52 -23.57
C LEU A 127 8.22 26.61 -22.43
N MET A 128 9.54 26.46 -22.23
CA MET A 128 10.10 25.65 -21.13
C MET A 128 9.82 26.27 -19.76
N THR A 129 9.89 27.61 -19.68
CA THR A 129 9.54 28.35 -18.46
C THR A 129 8.06 28.18 -18.13
N LEU A 130 7.16 28.30 -19.10
CA LEU A 130 5.72 28.10 -18.90
C LEU A 130 5.39 26.69 -18.43
N VAL A 131 5.97 25.66 -19.06
CA VAL A 131 5.77 24.26 -18.64
C VAL A 131 6.23 24.04 -17.21
N SER A 132 7.39 24.60 -16.84
CA SER A 132 7.94 24.46 -15.49
C SER A 132 7.05 25.15 -14.44
N ILE A 133 6.48 26.32 -14.76
CA ILE A 133 5.52 27.01 -13.89
C ILE A 133 4.25 26.16 -13.69
N VAL A 134 3.72 25.55 -14.76
CA VAL A 134 2.56 24.66 -14.66
C VAL A 134 2.85 23.49 -13.73
N ILE A 135 4.04 22.88 -13.83
CA ILE A 135 4.46 21.79 -12.94
C ILE A 135 4.49 22.28 -11.48
N VAL A 136 5.05 23.47 -11.21
CA VAL A 136 5.07 24.06 -9.86
C VAL A 136 3.66 24.21 -9.30
N ILE A 137 2.71 24.72 -10.08
CA ILE A 137 1.31 24.90 -9.66
C ILE A 137 0.67 23.55 -9.32
N ILE A 138 0.80 22.56 -10.21
CA ILE A 138 0.22 21.23 -10.03
C ILE A 138 0.78 20.56 -8.77
N VAL A 139 2.11 20.52 -8.63
CA VAL A 139 2.78 19.90 -7.48
C VAL A 139 2.41 20.60 -6.18
N SER A 140 2.34 21.93 -6.18
CA SER A 140 1.93 22.71 -5.01
C SER A 140 0.51 22.39 -4.58
N SER A 141 -0.41 22.25 -5.54
CA SER A 141 -1.81 21.85 -5.28
C SER A 141 -1.90 20.47 -4.61
N PHE A 142 -1.13 19.49 -5.10
CA PHE A 142 -1.05 18.17 -4.48
C PHE A 142 -0.53 18.24 -3.04
N ILE A 143 0.56 18.97 -2.79
CA ILE A 143 1.10 19.16 -1.44
C ILE A 143 0.06 19.79 -0.52
N TYR A 144 -0.59 20.86 -0.97
CA TYR A 144 -1.64 21.54 -0.21
C TYR A 144 -2.76 20.58 0.20
N ASN A 145 -3.29 19.79 -0.74
CA ASN A 145 -4.34 18.82 -0.48
C ASN A 145 -3.91 17.76 0.54
N MET A 146 -2.69 17.23 0.43
CA MET A 146 -2.16 16.27 1.40
C MET A 146 -2.01 16.87 2.81
N ILE A 147 -1.58 18.13 2.94
CA ILE A 147 -1.47 18.82 4.24
C ILE A 147 -2.86 19.10 4.81
N LYS A 148 -3.80 19.53 3.97
CA LYS A 148 -5.19 19.80 4.36
C LYS A 148 -5.86 18.54 4.89
N ASN A 149 -5.72 17.42 4.20
CA ASN A 149 -6.38 16.15 4.53
C ASN A 149 -5.94 15.58 5.89
N ARG A 150 -4.71 15.85 6.34
CA ARG A 150 -4.21 15.44 7.67
C ARG A 150 -4.89 16.12 8.84
N LYS A 151 -5.56 17.24 8.60
CA LYS A 151 -6.23 18.02 9.66
C LYS A 151 -7.65 17.52 9.90
N PHE A 152 -8.16 16.64 9.05
CA PHE A 152 -9.44 16.00 9.25
C PHE A 152 -9.32 14.81 10.20
N SER A 153 -10.35 14.60 11.01
CA SER A 153 -10.55 13.39 11.78
C SER A 153 -12.04 13.10 11.91
N LEU A 154 -12.37 11.83 12.11
CA LEU A 154 -13.71 11.37 12.41
C LEU A 154 -13.75 10.89 13.84
N GLU A 155 -14.75 11.34 14.59
CA GLU A 155 -15.06 10.81 15.90
C GLU A 155 -16.38 10.08 15.82
N VAL A 156 -16.34 8.77 16.07
CA VAL A 156 -17.47 7.87 15.94
C VAL A 156 -17.91 7.49 17.34
N LYS A 157 -19.20 7.69 17.62
CA LYS A 157 -19.86 7.31 18.88
C LYS A 157 -21.17 6.61 18.56
N ASN A 158 -21.17 5.29 18.70
CA ASN A 158 -22.25 4.38 18.34
C ASN A 158 -22.68 4.54 16.86
N ARG A 159 -23.71 5.33 16.59
CA ARG A 159 -24.25 5.60 15.25
C ARG A 159 -24.03 7.04 14.79
N ASN A 160 -23.41 7.87 15.62
CA ASN A 160 -23.16 9.27 15.33
C ASN A 160 -21.70 9.44 14.91
N ILE A 161 -21.49 10.16 13.80
CA ILE A 161 -20.17 10.41 13.24
C ILE A 161 -19.97 11.93 13.18
N LYS A 162 -18.99 12.40 13.94
CA LYS A 162 -18.57 13.81 13.90
C LYS A 162 -17.39 13.96 12.95
N VAL A 163 -17.45 14.98 12.12
CA VAL A 163 -16.34 15.42 11.26
C VAL A 163 -15.65 16.59 11.94
N LEU A 164 -14.37 16.40 12.22
CA LEU A 164 -13.53 17.40 12.84
C LEU A 164 -12.52 17.92 11.81
N TYR A 165 -12.30 19.23 11.77
CA TYR A 165 -11.17 19.85 11.08
C TYR A 165 -10.36 20.67 12.07
N LYS A 166 -9.05 20.39 12.18
CA LYS A 166 -8.17 20.96 13.23
C LYS A 166 -8.75 20.78 14.65
N ASN A 167 -9.33 19.61 14.93
CA ASN A 167 -10.01 19.29 16.20
C ASN A 167 -11.25 20.15 16.52
N GLN A 168 -11.77 20.91 15.57
CA GLN A 168 -13.03 21.63 15.70
C GLN A 168 -14.11 20.90 14.91
N GLU A 169 -15.30 20.74 15.50
CA GLU A 169 -16.45 20.16 14.83
C GLU A 169 -16.90 21.07 13.69
N ILE A 170 -16.93 20.50 12.48
CA ILE A 170 -17.41 21.19 11.27
C ILE A 170 -18.70 20.58 10.75
N GLY A 171 -19.13 19.44 11.30
CA GLY A 171 -20.36 18.77 10.97
C GLY A 171 -20.49 17.45 11.70
N ALA A 172 -21.71 16.94 11.78
CA ALA A 172 -22.03 15.63 12.30
C ALA A 172 -23.16 15.03 11.47
N PHE A 173 -23.19 13.71 11.38
CA PHE A 173 -24.25 12.96 10.71
C PHE A 173 -24.47 11.64 11.42
N GLU A 174 -25.68 11.10 11.28
CA GLU A 174 -25.99 9.76 11.76
C GLU A 174 -25.76 8.75 10.64
N ILE A 175 -25.59 7.48 11.00
CA ILE A 175 -25.48 6.40 10.02
C ILE A 175 -26.71 6.38 9.08
N GLY A 176 -27.91 6.69 9.59
CA GLY A 176 -29.14 6.72 8.79
C GLY A 176 -29.13 7.75 7.65
N ASP A 177 -28.25 8.76 7.71
CA ASP A 177 -28.12 9.78 6.68
C ASP A 177 -27.20 9.35 5.52
N ILE A 178 -26.54 8.20 5.66
CA ILE A 178 -25.60 7.64 4.68
C ILE A 178 -26.35 6.74 3.71
N SER A 179 -26.23 7.03 2.42
CA SER A 179 -26.72 6.13 1.37
C SER A 179 -25.77 4.93 1.24
N PHE A 180 -24.52 5.20 0.89
CA PHE A 180 -23.47 4.19 0.80
C PHE A 180 -22.09 4.81 1.08
N VAL A 181 -21.12 3.94 1.34
CA VAL A 181 -19.71 4.30 1.53
C VAL A 181 -18.87 3.64 0.44
N GLY A 182 -18.10 4.45 -0.28
CA GLY A 182 -17.16 4.00 -1.29
C GLY A 182 -15.73 3.95 -0.75
N PHE A 183 -15.03 2.84 -0.96
CA PHE A 183 -13.59 2.72 -0.75
C PHE A 183 -12.88 2.51 -2.10
N SER A 184 -11.87 3.32 -2.36
CA SER A 184 -11.07 3.26 -3.58
C SER A 184 -9.58 3.45 -3.28
N GLY A 185 -8.71 3.18 -4.24
CA GLY A 185 -7.28 3.50 -4.12
C GLY A 185 -7.00 4.96 -4.51
N SER A 186 -5.81 5.43 -4.16
CA SER A 186 -5.31 6.75 -4.58
C SER A 186 -5.27 6.98 -6.09
N ARG A 187 -5.33 5.91 -6.89
CA ARG A 187 -5.40 5.94 -8.35
C ARG A 187 -6.80 5.63 -8.91
N GLY A 188 -7.82 5.59 -8.06
CA GLY A 188 -9.19 5.25 -8.42
C GLY A 188 -9.54 3.80 -8.13
N GLN A 189 -10.39 3.22 -8.98
CA GLN A 189 -10.90 1.85 -8.82
C GLN A 189 -9.87 0.77 -9.21
N GLU A 190 -8.91 1.09 -10.08
CA GLU A 190 -7.82 0.18 -10.46
C GLU A 190 -6.69 0.19 -9.41
N VAL A 191 -6.94 -0.46 -8.28
CA VAL A 191 -6.02 -0.41 -7.14
C VAL A 191 -4.77 -1.24 -7.38
N LYS A 192 -3.61 -0.61 -7.19
CA LYS A 192 -2.28 -1.22 -7.35
C LYS A 192 -1.56 -1.30 -6.01
N LYS A 193 -0.59 -2.23 -5.93
CA LYS A 193 0.28 -2.36 -4.75
C LYS A 193 0.99 -1.02 -4.51
N GLY A 194 0.78 -0.44 -3.33
CA GLY A 194 1.33 0.87 -2.95
C GLY A 194 0.29 2.01 -2.91
N ASP A 195 -0.93 1.78 -3.39
CA ASP A 195 -2.02 2.73 -3.21
C ASP A 195 -2.51 2.75 -1.75
N TYR A 196 -2.85 3.95 -1.29
CA TYR A 196 -3.52 4.14 -0.01
C TYR A 196 -5.04 4.23 -0.21
N PRO A 197 -5.84 3.78 0.78
CA PRO A 197 -7.29 3.82 0.69
C PRO A 197 -7.82 5.25 0.80
N ILE A 198 -8.83 5.56 0.00
CA ILE A 198 -9.63 6.79 0.05
C ILE A 198 -11.08 6.37 0.28
N MET A 199 -11.68 6.93 1.33
CA MET A 199 -13.08 6.76 1.64
C MET A 199 -13.89 7.94 1.12
N ASN A 200 -15.03 7.64 0.50
CA ASN A 200 -16.06 8.59 0.14
C ASN A 200 -17.36 8.21 0.87
N ILE A 201 -18.02 9.17 1.51
CA ILE A 201 -19.35 8.97 2.11
C ILE A 201 -20.37 9.76 1.30
N TYR A 202 -21.43 9.07 0.89
CA TYR A 202 -22.50 9.62 0.08
C TYR A 202 -23.76 9.80 0.92
N SER A 203 -24.38 10.98 0.78
CA SER A 203 -25.65 11.26 1.43
C SER A 203 -26.80 10.51 0.73
N LEU A 204 -27.97 10.46 1.36
CA LEU A 204 -29.21 9.97 0.73
C LEU A 204 -29.57 10.64 -0.60
N LYS A 205 -29.02 11.84 -0.88
CA LYS A 205 -29.19 12.55 -2.16
C LYS A 205 -28.22 12.07 -3.26
N GLY A 206 -27.32 11.15 -2.96
CA GLY A 206 -26.28 10.67 -3.88
C GLY A 206 -25.05 11.58 -3.98
N GLU A 207 -24.99 12.66 -3.22
CA GLU A 207 -23.85 13.59 -3.21
C GLU A 207 -22.77 13.11 -2.23
N ALA A 208 -21.51 13.03 -2.70
CA ALA A 208 -20.36 12.78 -1.85
C ALA A 208 -20.08 14.01 -0.96
N PHE A 209 -20.28 13.88 0.35
CA PHE A 209 -20.08 14.98 1.28
C PHE A 209 -18.81 14.84 2.12
N LEU A 210 -18.17 13.66 2.10
CA LEU A 210 -16.87 13.45 2.73
C LEU A 210 -15.96 12.66 1.79
N ASN A 211 -14.74 13.16 1.59
CA ASN A 211 -13.63 12.45 0.96
C ASN A 211 -12.45 12.46 1.93
N MET A 212 -11.98 11.28 2.33
CA MET A 212 -10.95 11.15 3.35
C MET A 212 -9.95 10.04 2.99
N PRO A 213 -8.67 10.39 2.75
CA PRO A 213 -7.59 9.41 2.71
C PRO A 213 -7.40 8.76 4.09
N LEU A 214 -7.26 7.44 4.11
CA LEU A 214 -7.17 6.64 5.33
C LEU A 214 -5.84 5.90 5.42
N SER A 215 -5.42 5.60 6.65
CA SER A 215 -4.41 4.56 6.85
C SER A 215 -5.03 3.19 6.55
N LEU A 216 -4.21 2.19 6.23
CA LEU A 216 -4.70 0.82 5.98
C LEU A 216 -5.48 0.27 7.20
N ARG A 217 -5.02 0.57 8.42
CA ARG A 217 -5.69 0.16 9.66
C ARG A 217 -7.07 0.81 9.79
N ASP A 218 -7.15 2.12 9.55
CA ASP A 218 -8.39 2.87 9.73
C ASP A 218 -9.42 2.53 8.64
N TYR A 219 -8.96 2.24 7.42
CA TYR A 219 -9.79 1.64 6.37
C TYR A 219 -10.48 0.36 6.86
N TRP A 220 -9.72 -0.60 7.41
CA TRP A 220 -10.31 -1.84 7.90
C TRP A 220 -11.28 -1.62 9.07
N LEU A 221 -10.96 -0.69 9.98
CA LEU A 221 -11.82 -0.33 11.10
C LEU A 221 -13.15 0.27 10.62
N LEU A 222 -13.08 1.26 9.73
CA LEU A 222 -14.27 1.93 9.19
C LEU A 222 -15.11 0.98 8.32
N LYS A 223 -14.47 0.16 7.47
CA LYS A 223 -15.17 -0.87 6.69
C LYS A 223 -15.96 -1.81 7.60
N LYS A 224 -15.34 -2.35 8.66
CA LYS A 224 -16.05 -3.21 9.62
C LYS A 224 -17.16 -2.46 10.35
N TYR A 225 -16.95 -1.20 10.70
CA TYR A 225 -17.94 -0.38 11.37
C TYR A 225 -19.19 -0.13 10.51
N PHE A 226 -19.03 0.24 9.24
CA PHE A 226 -20.16 0.47 8.33
C PHE A 226 -20.93 -0.81 8.05
N LEU A 227 -20.23 -1.92 7.79
CA LEU A 227 -20.86 -3.23 7.61
C LEU A 227 -21.63 -3.70 8.86
N LYS A 228 -21.09 -3.44 10.07
CA LYS A 228 -21.75 -3.76 11.35
C LYS A 228 -23.06 -2.98 11.54
N ASN A 229 -23.21 -1.83 10.89
CA ASN A 229 -24.37 -0.97 10.99
C ASN A 229 -25.26 -1.01 9.73
N ASP A 230 -25.13 -2.07 8.92
CA ASP A 230 -25.97 -2.32 7.74
C ASP A 230 -25.92 -1.21 6.67
N VAL A 231 -24.80 -0.48 6.60
CA VAL A 231 -24.56 0.51 5.54
C VAL A 231 -24.03 -0.19 4.29
N GLU A 232 -24.53 0.22 3.12
CA GLU A 232 -24.03 -0.27 1.84
C GLU A 232 -22.57 0.17 1.63
N VAL A 233 -21.69 -0.78 1.28
CA VAL A 233 -20.25 -0.54 1.09
C VAL A 233 -19.82 -0.99 -0.30
N GLU A 234 -19.44 -0.03 -1.14
CA GLU A 234 -18.75 -0.28 -2.40
C GLU A 234 -17.23 -0.27 -2.16
N ASP A 235 -16.57 -1.42 -2.28
CA ASP A 235 -15.15 -1.52 -1.97
C ASP A 235 -14.30 -1.97 -3.15
N TYR A 236 -13.79 -0.99 -3.89
CA TYR A 236 -12.81 -1.17 -4.97
C TYR A 236 -11.38 -1.24 -4.44
N TYR A 237 -11.14 -0.96 -3.15
CA TYR A 237 -9.80 -0.98 -2.56
C TYR A 237 -9.34 -2.38 -2.12
N ASN A 238 -10.27 -3.27 -1.80
CA ASN A 238 -9.99 -4.60 -1.28
C ASN A 238 -9.12 -5.45 -2.24
N LEU A 239 -7.81 -5.43 -2.01
CA LEU A 239 -6.77 -6.22 -2.69
C LEU A 239 -6.75 -7.69 -2.25
#